data_AF-A0A600JI16-F1
#
_entry.id   AF-A0A600JI16-F1
#
_cell.length_a   1.000
_cell.length_b   1.000
_cell.length_c   1.000
_cell.angle_alpha   90.00
_cell.angle_beta   90.00
_cell.angle_gamma   90.00
#
_symmetry.space_group_name_H-M   'P 1'
#
loop_
_entity.id
_entity.type
_entity.pdbx_description
1 polymer ?
#
loop_
_entity_poly.entity_id
_entity_poly.type
_entity_poly.pdbx_seq_one_letter_code
_entity_poly.pdbx_strand_id
1 'polypeptide(L)'
;MDKKLEPYYLSAETALSIVSKKFNIKIDIKEDDINLRFKKYDRNNTDDSIQMKNFFLSLGLSLQDILFNNGEDLLNEPMPILLLTPEMKWMVCVSGGQKIKLVNARGELCYVEIEEEYLKELSAFSI
;
A
#
# COMPACT_ATOMS: atom_id res chain seq x y z
N MET A 1 6.90 14.22 -10.83
CA MET A 1 6.83 14.36 -9.37
C MET A 1 7.17 13.05 -8.63
N ASP A 2 7.07 11.88 -9.28
CA ASP A 2 7.40 10.54 -8.73
C ASP A 2 8.75 10.35 -8.02
N LYS A 3 9.80 11.09 -8.42
CA LYS A 3 11.18 10.83 -7.99
C LYS A 3 11.41 10.91 -6.48
N LYS A 4 10.57 11.63 -5.73
CA LYS A 4 10.72 11.75 -4.27
C LYS A 4 10.31 10.48 -3.53
N LEU A 5 9.43 9.67 -4.11
CA LEU A 5 8.90 8.45 -3.49
C LEU A 5 9.57 7.17 -3.95
N GLU A 6 10.36 7.22 -5.03
CA GLU A 6 11.18 6.10 -5.53
C GLU A 6 11.93 5.32 -4.43
N PRO A 7 12.55 5.96 -3.41
CA PRO A 7 13.23 5.24 -2.34
C PRO A 7 12.31 4.40 -1.43
N TYR A 8 11.00 4.66 -1.48
CA TYR A 8 9.97 4.00 -0.68
C TYR A 8 9.18 2.96 -1.47
N TYR A 9 9.39 2.88 -2.78
CA TYR A 9 8.78 1.82 -3.58
C TYR A 9 9.41 0.47 -3.22
N LEU A 10 8.54 -0.45 -2.84
CA LEU A 10 8.86 -1.81 -2.45
C LEU A 10 8.40 -2.77 -3.53
N SER A 11 8.99 -3.96 -3.56
CA SER A 11 8.36 -5.09 -4.22
C SER A 11 7.06 -5.45 -3.50
N ALA A 12 6.10 -6.02 -4.23
CA ALA A 12 4.86 -6.49 -3.62
C ALA A 12 5.12 -7.54 -2.54
N GLU A 13 6.10 -8.43 -2.75
CA GLU A 13 6.54 -9.42 -1.77
C GLU A 13 7.04 -8.73 -0.48
N THR A 14 7.89 -7.70 -0.60
CA THR A 14 8.44 -6.98 0.55
C THR A 14 7.35 -6.25 1.31
N ALA A 15 6.48 -5.52 0.60
CA ALA A 15 5.37 -4.79 1.20
C ALA A 15 4.45 -5.73 1.98
N LEU A 16 4.08 -6.86 1.36
CA LEU A 16 3.17 -7.86 1.93
C LEU A 16 3.79 -8.59 3.12
N SER A 17 5.09 -8.91 3.05
CA SER A 17 5.85 -9.45 4.18
C SER A 17 5.89 -8.49 5.39
N ILE A 18 6.00 -7.18 5.15
CA ILE A 18 6.00 -6.18 6.24
C ILE A 18 4.63 -6.12 6.91
N VAL A 19 3.55 -6.02 6.15
CA VAL A 19 2.19 -5.90 6.71
C VAL A 19 1.73 -7.20 7.37
N SER A 20 2.12 -8.37 6.84
CA SER A 20 1.73 -9.68 7.38
C SER A 20 2.44 -10.04 8.69
N LYS A 21 3.63 -9.46 8.94
CA LYS A 21 4.37 -9.66 10.21
C LYS A 21 3.53 -9.29 11.43
N LYS A 22 2.68 -8.26 11.33
CA LYS A 22 1.77 -7.86 12.43
C LYS A 22 0.83 -8.99 12.83
N PHE A 23 0.40 -9.80 11.86
CA PHE A 23 -0.56 -10.88 12.05
C PHE A 23 0.11 -12.23 12.28
N ASN A 24 1.45 -12.28 12.29
CA ASN A 24 2.23 -13.51 12.36
C ASN A 24 1.87 -14.52 11.24
N ILE A 25 1.51 -13.99 10.06
CA ILE A 25 1.17 -14.78 8.86
C ILE A 25 2.32 -14.67 7.87
N LYS A 26 2.68 -15.80 7.24
CA LYS A 26 3.59 -15.84 6.10
C LYS A 26 2.75 -15.91 4.83
N ILE A 27 2.87 -14.90 3.97
CA ILE A 27 2.22 -14.88 2.66
C ILE A 27 3.26 -15.30 1.63
N ASP A 28 2.95 -16.35 0.86
CA ASP A 28 3.79 -16.79 -0.25
C ASP A 28 3.21 -16.25 -1.55
N ILE A 29 3.96 -15.40 -2.24
CA ILE A 29 3.51 -14.68 -3.42
C ILE A 29 4.61 -14.72 -4.45
N LYS A 30 4.24 -15.09 -5.67
CA LYS A 30 5.12 -14.94 -6.83
C LYS A 30 4.92 -13.55 -7.40
N GLU A 31 5.96 -12.72 -7.36
CA GLU A 31 5.88 -11.33 -7.83
C GLU A 31 5.46 -11.22 -9.30
N ASP A 32 5.84 -12.20 -10.12
CA ASP A 32 5.41 -12.32 -11.52
C ASP A 32 3.89 -12.43 -11.66
N ASP A 33 3.20 -13.13 -10.74
CA ASP A 33 1.75 -13.29 -10.79
C ASP A 33 1.03 -11.96 -10.52
N ILE A 34 1.58 -11.13 -9.62
CA ILE A 34 1.06 -9.77 -9.39
C ILE A 34 1.29 -8.91 -10.63
N ASN A 35 2.51 -8.92 -11.18
CA ASN A 35 2.84 -8.09 -12.34
C ASN A 35 2.07 -8.48 -13.61
N LEU A 36 1.70 -9.76 -13.75
CA LEU A 36 0.86 -10.24 -14.84
C LEU A 36 -0.60 -9.83 -14.67
N ARG A 37 -1.12 -9.86 -13.44
CA ARG A 37 -2.53 -9.56 -13.13
C ARG A 37 -2.81 -8.06 -13.03
N PHE A 38 -1.89 -7.32 -12.44
CA PHE A 38 -2.08 -5.91 -12.10
C PHE A 38 -0.99 -5.06 -12.75
N LYS A 39 -1.31 -4.50 -13.92
CA LYS A 39 -0.45 -3.50 -14.59
C LYS A 39 -0.74 -2.09 -14.12
N LYS A 40 -1.99 -1.84 -13.74
CA LYS A 40 -2.51 -0.59 -13.22
C LYS A 40 -3.65 -0.91 -12.26
N TYR A 41 -3.95 0.04 -11.38
CA TYR A 41 -5.10 -0.02 -10.49
C TYR A 41 -5.75 1.36 -10.40
N ASP A 42 -7.03 1.44 -10.73
CA ASP A 42 -7.85 2.63 -10.46
C ASP A 42 -8.87 2.33 -9.36
N ARG A 43 -8.76 3.03 -8.24
CA ARG A 43 -9.69 2.89 -7.11
C ARG A 43 -11.14 3.25 -7.45
N ASN A 44 -11.35 4.03 -8.51
CA ASN A 44 -12.69 4.40 -8.99
C ASN A 44 -13.24 3.36 -9.97
N ASN A 45 -12.43 2.39 -10.39
CA ASN A 45 -12.86 1.28 -11.22
C ASN A 45 -13.28 0.10 -10.33
N THR A 46 -14.57 -0.23 -10.39
CA THR A 46 -15.15 -1.33 -9.62
C THR A 46 -14.50 -2.67 -9.95
N ASP A 47 -14.17 -2.92 -11.23
CA ASP A 47 -13.58 -4.19 -11.65
C ASP A 47 -12.17 -4.36 -11.08
N ASP A 48 -11.36 -3.30 -11.07
CA ASP A 48 -10.02 -3.31 -10.48
C ASP A 48 -10.09 -3.57 -8.97
N SER A 49 -11.04 -2.93 -8.28
CA SER A 49 -11.28 -3.12 -6.84
C SER A 49 -11.73 -4.55 -6.52
N ILE A 50 -12.62 -5.13 -7.33
CA ILE A 50 -13.05 -6.52 -7.17
C ILE A 50 -11.87 -7.47 -7.41
N GLN A 51 -11.08 -7.26 -8.46
CA GLN A 51 -9.91 -8.08 -8.77
C GLN A 51 -8.88 -8.04 -7.64
N MET A 52 -8.58 -6.85 -7.10
CA MET A 52 -7.67 -6.67 -5.98
C MET A 52 -8.17 -7.43 -4.74
N LYS A 53 -9.43 -7.24 -4.34
CA LYS A 53 -10.01 -7.94 -3.20
C LYS A 53 -9.99 -9.46 -3.39
N ASN A 54 -10.35 -9.95 -4.57
CA ASN A 54 -10.31 -11.38 -4.89
C ASN A 54 -8.88 -11.95 -4.86
N PHE A 55 -7.89 -11.17 -5.28
CA PHE A 55 -6.48 -11.57 -5.16
C PHE A 55 -6.08 -11.77 -3.70
N PHE A 56 -6.34 -10.80 -2.83
CA PHE A 56 -6.04 -10.94 -1.40
C PHE A 56 -6.85 -12.06 -0.73
N LEU A 57 -8.12 -12.24 -1.10
CA LEU A 57 -8.94 -13.35 -0.63
C LEU A 57 -8.35 -14.71 -1.03
N SER A 58 -7.77 -14.83 -2.23
CA SER A 58 -7.07 -16.06 -2.66
C SER A 58 -5.82 -16.37 -1.85
N LEU A 59 -5.25 -15.35 -1.18
CA LEU A 59 -4.15 -15.48 -0.22
C LEU A 59 -4.64 -15.72 1.22
N GLY A 60 -5.96 -15.83 1.44
CA GLY A 60 -6.56 -15.98 2.76
C GLY A 60 -6.63 -14.67 3.56
N LEU A 61 -6.53 -13.52 2.89
CA LEU A 61 -6.48 -12.19 3.50
C LEU A 61 -7.74 -11.39 3.15
N SER A 62 -8.23 -10.60 4.10
CA SER A 62 -9.33 -9.68 3.86
C SER A 62 -8.75 -8.29 3.63
N LEU A 63 -8.95 -7.74 2.42
CA LEU A 63 -8.51 -6.39 2.10
C LEU A 63 -9.64 -5.40 2.38
N GLN A 64 -9.37 -4.40 3.22
CA GLN A 64 -10.29 -3.31 3.52
C GLN A 64 -9.75 -2.00 2.97
N ASP A 65 -10.58 -1.29 2.22
CA ASP A 65 -10.24 0.04 1.68
C ASP A 65 -10.22 1.07 2.81
N ILE A 66 -9.20 1.91 2.83
CA ILE A 66 -9.10 3.05 3.73
C ILE A 66 -9.33 4.31 2.91
N LEU A 67 -10.37 5.06 3.28
CA LEU A 67 -10.64 6.37 2.69
C LEU A 67 -9.86 7.43 3.44
N PHE A 68 -8.96 8.12 2.74
CA PHE A 68 -8.17 9.21 3.29
C PHE A 68 -7.96 10.29 2.24
N ASN A 69 -7.91 11.55 2.68
CA ASN A 69 -7.68 12.73 1.85
C ASN A 69 -6.36 13.43 2.19
N ASN A 70 -5.85 13.21 3.41
CA ASN A 70 -4.61 13.77 3.92
C ASN A 70 -3.91 12.76 4.86
N GLY A 71 -2.69 13.07 5.29
CA GLY A 71 -1.93 12.19 6.18
C GLY A 71 -2.52 12.06 7.60
N GLU A 72 -3.25 13.06 8.08
CA GLU A 72 -3.85 13.04 9.42
C GLU A 72 -5.03 12.07 9.52
N ASP A 73 -5.78 11.86 8.44
CA ASP A 73 -6.85 10.86 8.35
C ASP A 73 -6.32 9.45 8.69
N LEU A 74 -5.04 9.18 8.41
CA LEU A 74 -4.39 7.90 8.71
C LEU A 74 -3.98 7.73 10.19
N LEU A 75 -4.14 8.75 11.06
CA LEU A 75 -3.73 8.65 12.47
C LEU A 75 -4.53 7.62 13.27
N ASN A 76 -5.80 7.41 12.91
CA ASN A 76 -6.71 6.53 13.64
C ASN A 76 -6.87 5.15 12.98
N GLU A 77 -6.20 4.93 11.85
CA GLU A 77 -6.31 3.72 11.06
C GLU A 77 -5.39 2.59 11.59
N PRO A 78 -5.78 1.31 11.46
CA PRO A 78 -4.99 0.20 11.94
C PRO A 78 -3.71 0.03 11.10
N MET A 79 -2.57 0.46 11.64
CA MET A 79 -1.25 0.29 11.02
C MET A 79 -0.74 -1.16 11.09
N PRO A 80 0.11 -1.61 10.15
CA PRO A 80 0.58 -0.89 8.98
C PRO A 80 -0.46 -0.90 7.84
N ILE A 81 -0.44 0.16 7.04
CA ILE A 81 -1.31 0.37 5.89
C ILE A 81 -0.50 0.12 4.62
N LEU A 82 -1.09 -0.64 3.71
CA LEU A 82 -0.58 -0.81 2.36
C LEU A 82 -0.99 0.37 1.49
N LEU A 83 -0.03 1.04 0.87
CA LEU A 83 -0.28 2.12 -0.08
C LEU A 83 0.09 1.68 -1.50
N LEU A 84 -0.78 1.92 -2.47
CA LEU A 84 -0.57 1.65 -3.89
C LEU A 84 -0.71 2.92 -4.72
N THR A 85 0.23 3.14 -5.64
CA THR A 85 0.06 4.12 -6.72
C THR A 85 -0.79 3.53 -7.85
N PRO A 86 -1.36 4.35 -8.75
CA PRO A 86 -2.08 3.86 -9.93
C PRO A 86 -1.25 2.94 -10.84
N GLU A 87 0.07 3.10 -10.86
CA GLU A 87 1.04 2.28 -11.59
C GLU A 87 1.48 1.03 -10.81
N MET A 88 0.76 0.65 -9.75
CA MET A 88 1.04 -0.52 -8.93
C MET A 88 2.43 -0.47 -8.26
N LYS A 89 2.88 0.72 -7.83
CA LYS A 89 4.03 0.83 -6.93
C LYS A 89 3.56 0.67 -5.48
N TRP A 90 4.26 -0.19 -4.75
CA TRP A 90 3.88 -0.61 -3.41
C TRP A 90 4.66 0.16 -2.37
N MET A 91 3.98 0.63 -1.33
CA MET A 91 4.57 1.30 -0.18
C MET A 91 3.88 0.80 1.09
N VAL A 92 4.56 0.94 2.23
CA VAL A 92 3.97 0.61 3.53
C VAL A 92 4.05 1.82 4.44
N CYS A 93 2.89 2.28 4.89
CA CYS A 93 2.73 3.35 5.87
C CYS A 93 2.58 2.74 7.26
N VAL A 94 3.32 3.27 8.23
CA VAL A 94 3.31 2.80 9.63
C VAL A 94 2.86 3.88 10.61
N SER A 95 2.58 5.10 10.13
CA SER A 95 2.00 6.19 10.93
C SER A 95 1.47 7.29 10.00
N GLY A 96 0.29 7.83 10.33
CA GLY A 96 -0.23 9.08 9.78
C GLY A 96 0.30 10.34 10.50
N GLY A 97 -0.23 11.49 10.11
CA GLY A 97 0.06 12.83 10.64
C GLY A 97 0.33 13.85 9.52
N GLN A 98 0.82 15.04 9.89
CA GLN A 98 1.27 16.07 8.92
C GLN A 98 2.34 15.54 7.95
N LYS A 99 3.13 14.57 8.40
CA LYS A 99 4.02 13.75 7.57
C LYS A 99 3.67 12.30 7.81
N ILE A 100 3.60 11.51 6.75
CA ILE A 100 3.38 10.08 6.89
C ILE A 100 4.72 9.37 7.11
N LYS A 101 4.70 8.28 7.86
CA LYS A 101 5.89 7.47 8.11
C LYS A 101 5.88 6.26 7.20
N LEU A 102 6.80 6.20 6.26
CA LEU A 102 6.94 5.10 5.31
C LEU A 102 8.11 4.20 5.65
N VAL A 103 8.00 2.94 5.24
CA VAL A 103 9.14 2.02 5.20
C VAL A 103 9.87 2.20 3.87
N ASN A 104 11.18 2.44 3.90
CA ASN A 104 11.99 2.52 2.68
C ASN A 104 12.47 1.14 2.21
N ALA A 105 13.10 1.08 1.04
CA ALA A 105 13.61 -0.17 0.47
C ALA A 105 14.69 -0.87 1.32
N ARG A 106 15.27 -0.19 2.32
CA ARG A 106 16.24 -0.75 3.28
C ARG A 106 15.57 -1.25 4.56
N GLY A 107 14.25 -1.10 4.69
CA GLY A 107 13.49 -1.43 5.90
C GLY A 107 13.55 -0.35 6.98
N GLU A 108 14.07 0.84 6.68
CA GLU A 108 14.14 1.95 7.63
C GLU A 108 12.82 2.73 7.61
N LEU A 109 12.45 3.32 8.76
CA LEU A 109 11.25 4.12 8.89
C LEU A 109 11.58 5.61 8.72
N CYS A 110 11.01 6.27 7.72
CA CYS A 110 11.26 7.69 7.45
C CYS A 110 9.96 8.49 7.42
N TYR A 111 10.01 9.71 7.96
CA TYR A 111 8.93 10.67 7.77
C TYR A 111 9.04 11.30 6.38
N VAL A 112 7.94 11.27 5.64
CA VAL A 112 7.86 11.75 4.27
C VAL A 112 6.75 12.78 4.19
N GLU A 113 7.09 13.90 3.55
CA GLU A 113 6.15 14.95 3.24
C GLU A 113 5.65 14.71 1.81
N ILE A 114 4.34 14.47 1.69
CA ILE A 114 3.68 14.18 0.42
C ILE A 114 2.61 15.25 0.22
N GLU A 115 2.57 15.81 -0.98
CA GLU A 115 1.56 16.80 -1.36
C GLU A 115 0.17 16.16 -1.32
N GLU A 116 -0.83 16.89 -0.80
CA GLU A 116 -2.20 16.37 -0.63
C GLU A 116 -2.82 15.88 -1.94
N GLU A 117 -2.51 16.53 -3.07
CA GLU A 117 -2.96 16.12 -4.39
C GLU A 117 -2.47 14.71 -4.73
N TYR A 118 -1.20 14.41 -4.42
CA TYR A 118 -0.64 13.09 -4.66
C TYR A 118 -1.17 12.04 -3.67
N LEU A 119 -1.40 12.40 -2.40
CA LEU A 119 -2.04 11.50 -1.44
C LEU A 119 -3.42 11.02 -1.93
N LYS A 120 -4.17 11.89 -2.62
CA LYS A 120 -5.48 11.55 -3.20
C LYS A 120 -5.39 10.59 -4.39
N GLU A 121 -4.24 10.43 -5.03
CA GLU A 121 -4.04 9.45 -6.10
C GLU A 121 -3.73 8.06 -5.54
N LEU A 122 -3.24 7.99 -4.30
CA LEU A 122 -2.91 6.74 -3.65
C LEU A 122 -4.17 5.99 -3.22
N SER A 123 -4.05 4.68 -3.25
CA SER A 123 -5.03 3.75 -2.69
C SER A 123 -4.45 3.15 -1.42
N ALA A 124 -5.23 3.16 -0.34
CA ALA A 124 -4.82 2.67 0.97
C ALA A 124 -5.64 1.47 1.39
N PHE A 125 -4.97 0.47 1.94
CA PHE A 125 -5.61 -0.76 2.38
C PHE A 125 -5.09 -1.22 3.73
N SER A 126 -6.00 -1.75 4.55
CA SER A 126 -5.65 -2.61 5.68
C SER A 126 -5.89 -4.08 5.32
N ILE A 127 -5.13 -4.95 5.97
CA ILE A 127 -5.17 -6.41 5.85
C ILE A 127 -5.56 -7.00 7.22
#